data_AF-A0A5C7P1L3-F1
#
_entry.id   AF-A0A5C7P1L3-F1
#
_cell.length_a   1.000
_cell.length_b   1.000
_cell.length_c   1.000
_cell.angle_alpha   90.00
_cell.angle_beta   90.00
_cell.angle_gamma   90.00
#
_symmetry.space_group_name_H-M   'P 1'
#
loop_
_entity.id
_entity.type
_entity.pdbx_description
1 polymer ?
#
loop_
_entity_poly.entity_id
_entity_poly.type
_entity_poly.pdbx_seq_one_letter_code
_entity_poly.pdbx_strand_id
1 'polypeptide(L)'
;MKRQLMAEQWDTFARACLPINAPADQRREMRRAFYAGAQGILFKVIASLASDADPTTEDLELMENLQLEMSDVADAVKAGRA
;
A
#
# COMPACT_ATOMS: atom_id res chain seq x y z
N MET A 1 19.83 3.30 0.75
CA MET A 1 18.44 3.45 1.26
C MET A 1 18.34 2.81 2.63
N LYS A 2 17.78 3.50 3.64
CA LYS A 2 17.40 2.84 4.90
C LYS A 2 16.28 1.84 4.60
N ARG A 3 16.38 0.63 5.16
CA ARG A 3 15.32 -0.38 5.08
C ARG A 3 14.08 0.21 5.74
N GLN A 4 13.08 0.58 4.94
CA GLN A 4 11.81 1.04 5.47
C GLN A 4 10.98 -0.17 5.90
N LEU A 5 10.53 -0.17 7.15
CA LEU A 5 9.67 -1.24 7.65
C LEU A 5 8.22 -0.90 7.36
N MET A 6 7.38 -1.92 7.14
CA MET A 6 5.94 -1.72 6.95
C MET A 6 5.28 -0.99 8.14
N ALA A 7 5.86 -1.11 9.34
CA ALA A 7 5.43 -0.36 10.52
C ALA A 7 5.61 1.17 10.37
N GLU A 8 6.69 1.61 9.73
CA GLU A 8 6.94 3.04 9.48
C GLU A 8 5.98 3.60 8.41
N GLN A 9 5.62 2.75 7.44
CA GLN A 9 4.61 3.08 6.43
C GLN A 9 3.21 3.18 7.05
N TRP A 10 2.89 2.30 8.01
CA TRP A 10 1.68 2.44 8.82
C TRP A 10 1.64 3.79 9.56
N ASP A 11 2.74 4.22 10.17
CA ASP A 11 2.75 5.50 10.91
C ASP A 11 2.49 6.70 9.98
N THR A 12 2.99 6.64 8.75
CA THR A 12 2.73 7.67 7.73
C THR A 12 1.28 7.65 7.28
N PHE A 13 0.75 6.47 6.95
CA PHE A 13 -0.66 6.28 6.62
C PHE A 13 -1.57 6.78 7.75
N ALA A 14 -1.25 6.44 9.01
CA ALA A 14 -2.08 6.82 10.14
C ALA A 14 -2.11 8.33 10.38
N ARG A 15 -1.02 9.04 10.09
CA ARG A 15 -1.00 10.52 10.15
C ARG A 15 -1.81 11.17 9.04
N ALA A 16 -1.84 10.56 7.85
CA ALA A 16 -2.54 11.10 6.70
C ALA A 16 -4.06 10.81 6.74
N CYS A 17 -4.45 9.62 7.19
CA CYS A 17 -5.80 9.11 7.00
C CYS A 17 -6.66 9.10 8.28
N LEU A 18 -6.07 9.11 9.47
CA LEU A 18 -6.83 9.04 10.72
C LEU A 18 -6.95 10.42 11.36
N PRO A 19 -8.15 10.80 11.84
CA PRO A 19 -8.30 11.95 12.73
C PRO A 19 -7.35 11.85 13.93
N ILE A 20 -6.86 13.00 14.41
CA ILE A 20 -5.95 13.06 15.56
C ILE A 20 -6.53 12.38 16.81
N ASN A 21 -7.85 12.43 16.95
CA ASN A 21 -8.65 11.87 18.04
C ASN A 21 -9.41 10.60 17.63
N ALA A 22 -9.01 9.92 16.55
CA ALA A 22 -9.63 8.66 16.13
C ALA A 22 -9.67 7.65 17.32
N PRO A 23 -10.85 7.09 17.65
CA PRO A 23 -10.99 6.11 18.73
C PRO A 23 -10.06 4.91 18.54
N ALA A 24 -9.70 4.25 19.65
CA ALA A 24 -8.80 3.11 19.64
C ALA A 24 -9.28 1.97 18.72
N ASP A 25 -10.59 1.76 18.65
CA ASP A 25 -11.20 0.73 17.80
C ASP A 25 -11.05 1.06 16.31
N GLN A 26 -11.35 2.29 15.90
CA GLN A 26 -11.14 2.76 14.53
C GLN A 26 -9.66 2.65 14.13
N ARG A 27 -8.74 3.02 15.02
CA ARG A 27 -7.30 2.90 14.77
C ARG A 27 -6.87 1.45 14.57
N ARG A 28 -7.42 0.52 15.37
CA ARG A 28 -7.15 -0.91 15.27
C ARG A 28 -7.69 -1.50 13.97
N GLU A 29 -8.91 -1.13 13.58
CA GLU A 29 -9.53 -1.57 12.34
C GLU A 29 -8.78 -1.07 11.10
N MET A 30 -8.42 0.21 11.08
CA MET A 30 -7.60 0.79 10.01
C MET A 30 -6.23 0.14 9.91
N ARG A 31 -5.61 -0.23 11.05
CA ARG A 31 -4.34 -0.97 11.06
C ARG A 31 -4.49 -2.36 10.44
N ARG A 32 -5.57 -3.07 10.77
CA ARG A 32 -5.87 -4.38 10.14
C ARG A 32 -6.08 -4.23 8.64
N ALA A 33 -6.85 -3.23 8.21
CA ALA A 33 -7.11 -2.96 6.80
C ALA A 33 -5.81 -2.64 6.03
N PHE A 34 -4.93 -1.79 6.59
CA PHE A 34 -3.63 -1.46 5.99
C PHE A 34 -2.78 -2.71 5.74
N TYR A 35 -2.59 -3.55 6.76
CA TYR A 35 -1.77 -4.75 6.61
C TYR A 35 -2.43 -5.81 5.72
N ALA A 36 -3.76 -5.94 5.74
CA ALA A 36 -4.48 -6.83 4.83
C ALA A 36 -4.31 -6.40 3.37
N GLY A 37 -4.42 -5.09 3.09
CA GLY A 37 -4.16 -4.54 1.76
C GLY A 37 -2.72 -4.75 1.30
N ALA A 38 -1.74 -4.48 2.18
CA ALA A 38 -0.33 -4.73 1.90
C ALA A 38 -0.05 -6.21 1.60
N GLN A 39 -0.65 -7.13 2.35
CA GLN A 39 -0.54 -8.57 2.11
C GLN A 39 -1.16 -8.97 0.76
N GLY A 40 -2.30 -8.38 0.40
CA GLY A 40 -2.96 -8.62 -0.89
C GLY A 40 -2.09 -8.18 -2.08
N ILE A 41 -1.47 -7.00 -1.98
CA ILE A 41 -0.51 -6.52 -2.99
C ILE A 41 0.70 -7.43 -3.05
N LEU A 42 1.31 -7.74 -1.88
CA LEU A 42 2.47 -8.62 -1.81
C LEU A 42 2.19 -9.98 -2.45
N PHE A 43 1.01 -10.56 -2.22
CA PHE A 43 0.63 -11.83 -2.85
C PHE A 43 0.53 -11.72 -4.38
N LYS A 44 -0.09 -10.65 -4.91
CA LYS A 44 -0.19 -10.43 -6.36
C LYS A 44 1.18 -10.22 -7.00
N VAL A 45 2.02 -9.40 -6.38
CA VAL A 45 3.36 -9.05 -6.87
C VAL A 45 4.33 -10.23 -6.75
N ILE A 46 4.28 -11.00 -5.66
CA ILE A 46 5.08 -12.22 -5.54
C ILE A 46 4.61 -13.26 -6.56
N ALA A 47 3.30 -13.41 -6.79
CA ALA A 47 2.81 -14.36 -7.77
C ALA A 47 3.32 -14.07 -9.20
N SER A 48 3.49 -12.79 -9.58
CA SER A 48 4.09 -12.43 -10.87
C SER A 48 5.63 -12.52 -10.87
N LEU A 49 6.28 -12.17 -9.75
CA LEU A 49 7.75 -12.09 -9.68
C LEU A 49 8.46 -13.35 -9.17
N ALA A 50 7.74 -14.38 -8.70
CA ALA A 50 8.35 -15.59 -8.13
C ALA A 50 8.88 -16.58 -9.17
N SER A 51 8.82 -16.24 -10.46
CA SER A 51 9.48 -17.02 -11.50
C SER A 51 10.98 -16.70 -11.50
N ASP A 52 11.84 -17.73 -11.59
CA ASP A 52 13.30 -17.55 -11.80
C ASP A 52 13.63 -17.00 -13.21
N ALA A 53 12.62 -16.71 -14.03
CA ALA A 53 12.78 -16.03 -15.32
C ALA A 53 12.66 -14.51 -15.17
N ASP A 54 13.32 -13.79 -16.09
CA ASP A 54 13.18 -12.34 -16.19
C ASP A 54 11.70 -11.95 -16.31
N PRO A 55 11.26 -10.83 -15.69
CA PRO A 55 9.89 -10.36 -15.80
C PRO A 55 9.49 -10.16 -17.27
N THR A 56 8.31 -10.64 -17.65
CA THR A 56 7.74 -10.42 -18.98
C THR A 56 7.28 -8.97 -19.15
N THR A 57 6.97 -8.56 -20.39
CA THR A 57 6.37 -7.23 -20.65
C THR A 57 5.06 -7.08 -19.88
N GLU A 58 4.24 -8.13 -19.84
CA GLU A 58 2.98 -8.16 -19.13
C GLU A 58 3.17 -8.00 -17.60
N ASP A 59 4.23 -8.58 -17.03
CA ASP A 59 4.56 -8.40 -15.60
C ASP A 59 4.94 -6.94 -15.30
N LEU A 60 5.70 -6.31 -16.19
CA LEU A 60 6.08 -4.90 -16.06
C LEU A 60 4.87 -3.97 -16.18
N GLU A 61 3.98 -4.22 -17.15
CA GLU A 61 2.73 -3.48 -17.32
C GLU A 61 1.82 -3.62 -16.09
N LEU A 62 1.72 -4.81 -15.51
CA LEU A 62 0.96 -5.02 -14.27
C LEU A 62 1.52 -4.17 -13.12
N MET A 63 2.84 -4.13 -12.98
CA MET A 63 3.51 -3.35 -11.93
C MET A 63 3.31 -1.84 -12.14
N GLU A 64 3.40 -1.37 -13.39
CA GLU A 64 3.16 0.03 -13.74
C GLU A 64 1.71 0.44 -13.46
N ASN A 65 0.74 -0.37 -13.89
CA ASN A 65 -0.68 -0.11 -13.65
C ASN A 65 -1.00 -0.06 -12.15
N LEU A 66 -0.44 -0.99 -11.37
CA LEU A 66 -0.60 -0.99 -9.91
C LEU A 66 0.01 0.27 -9.28
N GLN A 67 1.19 0.68 -9.75
CA GLN A 67 1.85 1.90 -9.25
C GLN A 67 1.01 3.15 -9.57
N LEU A 68 0.47 3.27 -10.79
CA LEU A 68 -0.39 4.37 -11.21
C LEU A 68 -1.65 4.44 -10.33
N GLU A 69 -2.37 3.33 -10.20
CA GLU A 69 -3.60 3.25 -9.39
C GLU A 69 -3.35 3.68 -7.94
N MET A 70 -2.27 3.20 -7.32
CA MET A 70 -1.95 3.54 -5.93
C MET A 70 -1.47 5.00 -5.79
N SER A 71 -0.83 5.57 -6.81
CA SER A 71 -0.40 6.97 -6.80
C SER A 71 -1.59 7.92 -6.88
N ASP A 72 -2.56 7.62 -7.74
CA ASP A 72 -3.80 8.40 -7.87
C ASP A 72 -4.59 8.42 -6.56
N VAL A 73 -4.73 7.27 -5.91
CA VAL A 73 -5.38 7.17 -4.60
C VAL A 73 -4.61 7.95 -3.54
N ALA A 74 -3.27 7.84 -3.50
CA ALA A 74 -2.46 8.57 -2.54
C ALA A 74 -2.61 10.09 -2.70
N ASP A 75 -2.69 10.59 -3.94
CA ASP A 75 -2.88 12.01 -4.21
C ASP A 75 -4.29 12.48 -3.89
N ALA A 76 -5.31 11.64 -4.11
CA ALA A 76 -6.66 11.92 -3.65
C ALA A 76 -6.76 12.02 -2.10
N VAL A 77 -6.10 11.11 -1.38
CA VAL A 77 -6.01 11.15 0.09
C VAL A 77 -5.31 12.42 0.58
N LYS A 78 -4.15 12.78 0.00
CA LYS A 78 -3.43 14.02 0.37
C LYS A 78 -4.29 15.27 0.15
N ALA A 79 -5.14 15.25 -0.88
CA ALA A 79 -6.05 16.34 -1.17
C ALA A 79 -7.37 16.30 -0.38
N GLY A 80 -7.58 15.28 0.46
CA GLY A 80 -8.82 15.09 1.24
C GLY A 80 -10.05 14.77 0.37
N ARG A 81 -9.84 14.15 -0.80
CA ARG A 81 -10.91 13.81 -1.77
C ARG A 81 -11.26 12.32 -1.82
N ALA A 82 -10.58 11.50 -1.03
CA ALA A 82 -10.79 10.05 -0.93
C ALA A 82 -11.28 9.68 0.47
#